data_AF-A0A510K5H1-F1
#
_entry.id   AF-A0A510K5H1-F1
#
_cell.length_a   1.000
_cell.length_b   1.000
_cell.length_c   1.000
_cell.angle_alpha   90.00
_cell.angle_beta   90.00
_cell.angle_gamma   90.00
#
_symmetry.space_group_name_H-M   'P 1'
#
loop_
_entity.id
_entity.type
_entity.pdbx_description
1 polymer ?
#
loop_
_entity_poly.entity_id
_entity_poly.type
_entity_poly.pdbx_seq_one_letter_code
_entity_poly.pdbx_strand_id
1 'polypeptide(L)'
;MPKIIIESKISLNGREDNFKLRINDEGNVEVKSNGKTEIDVDYGEQTLQIYNNLFAKTPKKIINVESDNQKYKITLHYKAWGIVTFLNIIMILSIFVFAAIPFFTAFMIVITNFLILIFMGIFEIREIKRKDNE
;
A
#
# COMPACT_ATOMS: atom_id res chain seq x y z
N MET A 1 -10.73 7.96 -24.24
CA MET A 1 -10.11 8.17 -22.92
C MET A 1 -9.43 6.87 -22.52
N PRO A 2 -8.14 6.92 -22.17
CA PRO A 2 -7.40 5.75 -21.70
C PRO A 2 -7.96 5.31 -20.34
N LYS A 3 -7.98 4.01 -20.09
CA LYS A 3 -8.51 3.44 -18.85
C LYS A 3 -7.40 2.83 -18.01
N ILE A 4 -7.43 3.11 -16.72
CA ILE A 4 -6.67 2.37 -15.72
C ILE A 4 -7.56 1.26 -15.18
N ILE A 5 -7.10 0.02 -15.33
CA ILE A 5 -7.78 -1.16 -14.82
C ILE A 5 -7.04 -1.60 -13.56
N ILE A 6 -7.71 -1.50 -12.42
CA ILE A 6 -7.14 -1.92 -11.14
C ILE A 6 -7.76 -3.25 -10.75
N GLU A 7 -6.91 -4.26 -10.65
CA GLU A 7 -7.27 -5.56 -10.10
C GLU A 7 -6.81 -5.66 -8.65
N SER A 8 -7.77 -5.93 -7.77
CA SER A 8 -7.52 -6.21 -6.37
C SER A 8 -7.98 -7.63 -6.07
N LYS A 9 -7.13 -8.38 -5.35
CA LYS A 9 -7.49 -9.67 -4.75
C LYS A 9 -7.12 -9.60 -3.28
N ILE A 10 -7.80 -8.73 -2.56
CA ILE A 10 -7.53 -8.45 -1.15
C ILE A 10 -8.81 -8.75 -0.39
N SER A 11 -8.86 -9.90 0.27
CA SER A 11 -9.90 -10.20 1.25
C SER A 11 -9.32 -9.97 2.64
N LEU A 12 -9.77 -8.92 3.31
CA LEU A 12 -9.51 -8.70 4.74
C LEU A 12 -10.73 -9.24 5.50
N ASN A 13 -10.60 -10.44 6.07
CA ASN A 13 -11.59 -11.05 6.97
C ASN A 13 -13.05 -11.11 6.45
N GLY A 14 -13.25 -11.34 5.15
CA GLY A 14 -14.60 -11.54 4.59
C GLY A 14 -15.49 -10.29 4.58
N ARG A 15 -14.97 -9.11 4.93
CA ARG A 15 -15.62 -7.82 4.65
C ARG A 15 -15.19 -7.32 3.29
N GLU A 16 -16.15 -7.03 2.42
CA GLU A 16 -15.94 -6.30 1.17
C GLU A 16 -15.66 -4.82 1.48
N ASP A 17 -14.52 -4.52 2.11
CA ASP A 17 -14.15 -3.14 2.37
C ASP A 17 -13.56 -2.55 1.09
N ASN A 18 -14.27 -1.65 0.41
CA ASN A 18 -13.76 -0.91 -0.73
C ASN A 18 -12.58 -0.01 -0.31
N PHE A 19 -11.60 0.15 -1.20
CA PHE A 19 -10.46 1.04 -1.00
C PHE A 19 -10.67 2.35 -1.77
N LYS A 20 -10.31 3.48 -1.18
CA LYS A 20 -10.27 4.75 -1.91
C LYS A 20 -8.92 4.88 -2.61
N LEU A 21 -8.95 5.08 -3.92
CA LEU A 21 -7.80 5.41 -4.74
C LEU A 21 -7.85 6.90 -5.06
N ARG A 22 -6.80 7.61 -4.67
CA ARG A 22 -6.58 9.00 -5.01
C ARG A 22 -5.82 9.10 -6.33
N ILE A 23 -6.36 9.89 -7.26
CA ILE A 23 -5.75 10.22 -8.55
C ILE A 23 -5.47 11.73 -8.56
N ASN A 24 -4.24 12.11 -8.92
CA ASN A 24 -3.78 13.51 -9.03
C ASN A 24 -4.07 14.40 -7.82
N ASP A 25 -4.11 13.83 -6.61
CA ASP A 25 -4.50 14.51 -5.37
C ASP A 25 -5.92 15.14 -5.35
N GLU A 26 -6.66 15.10 -6.44
CA GLU A 26 -7.94 15.79 -6.62
C GLU A 26 -9.16 14.86 -6.54
N GLY A 27 -9.05 13.62 -7.04
CA GLY A 27 -10.17 12.67 -7.10
C GLY A 27 -9.96 11.44 -6.21
N ASN A 28 -10.98 11.03 -5.44
CA ASN A 28 -11.01 9.73 -4.76
C ASN A 28 -12.02 8.82 -5.48
N VAL A 29 -11.55 7.69 -5.99
CA VAL A 29 -12.37 6.66 -6.64
C VAL A 29 -12.43 5.42 -5.75
N GLU A 30 -13.61 4.82 -5.60
CA GLU A 30 -13.73 3.55 -4.89
C GLU A 30 -13.29 2.39 -5.78
N VAL A 31 -12.28 1.67 -5.31
CA VAL A 31 -11.77 0.43 -5.89
C VAL A 31 -12.30 -0.73 -5.05
N LYS A 32 -12.98 -1.68 -5.70
CA LYS A 32 -13.47 -2.89 -5.03
C LYS A 32 -12.27 -3.65 -4.44
N SER A 33 -12.42 -4.32 -3.32
CA SER A 33 -11.34 -5.11 -2.70
C SER A 33 -11.11 -6.47 -3.35
N ASN A 34 -12.17 -7.01 -3.97
CA ASN A 34 -12.14 -8.24 -4.72
C ASN A 34 -12.80 -8.03 -6.09
N GLY A 35 -12.01 -7.72 -7.10
CA GLY A 35 -12.52 -7.52 -8.45
C GLY A 35 -11.68 -6.61 -9.31
N LYS A 36 -12.28 -6.16 -10.41
CA LYS A 36 -11.70 -5.20 -11.34
C LYS A 36 -12.49 -3.91 -11.27
N THR A 37 -11.78 -2.81 -11.14
CA THR A 37 -12.32 -1.45 -11.23
C THR A 37 -11.66 -0.77 -12.42
N GLU A 38 -12.48 -0.26 -13.35
CA GLU A 38 -12.03 0.55 -14.47
C GLU A 38 -12.21 2.03 -14.12
N ILE A 39 -11.19 2.83 -14.37
CA ILE A 39 -11.20 4.26 -14.08
C ILE A 39 -10.75 4.98 -15.34
N ASP A 40 -11.58 5.90 -15.83
CA ASP A 40 -11.23 6.79 -16.93
C ASP A 40 -10.27 7.86 -16.42
N VAL A 41 -9.17 8.07 -17.15
CA VAL A 41 -8.12 9.01 -16.77
C VAL A 41 -7.66 9.84 -17.96
N ASP A 42 -7.25 11.08 -17.69
CA ASP A 42 -6.62 11.94 -18.69
C ASP A 42 -5.24 11.46 -19.12
N TYR A 43 -4.84 11.85 -20.33
CA TYR A 43 -3.51 11.56 -20.86
C TYR A 43 -2.41 12.31 -20.10
N GLY A 44 -1.21 11.73 -20.05
CA GLY A 44 -0.02 12.33 -19.44
C GLY A 44 0.33 11.78 -18.07
N GLU A 45 1.11 12.56 -17.30
CA GLU A 45 1.57 12.15 -15.97
C GLU A 45 0.43 12.20 -14.96
N GLN A 46 0.17 11.05 -14.33
CA GLN A 46 -0.78 10.94 -13.24
C GLN A 46 -0.17 10.31 -12.01
N THR A 47 -0.67 10.68 -10.83
CA THR A 47 -0.28 10.04 -9.57
C THR A 47 -1.38 9.14 -9.05
N LEU A 48 -1.05 7.89 -8.76
CA LEU A 48 -1.91 6.93 -8.08
C LEU A 48 -1.49 6.76 -6.63
N GLN A 49 -2.45 6.82 -5.71
CA GLN A 49 -2.22 6.55 -4.29
C GLN A 49 -3.46 5.90 -3.67
N ILE A 50 -3.31 4.78 -2.98
CA ILE A 50 -4.40 4.27 -2.14
C ILE A 50 -4.44 5.11 -0.87
N TYR A 51 -5.63 5.57 -0.49
CA TYR A 51 -5.87 6.45 0.63
C TYR A 51 -7.11 6.01 1.41
N ASN A 52 -7.00 4.93 2.20
CA ASN A 52 -8.09 4.51 3.09
C ASN A 52 -7.93 5.11 4.50
N ASN A 53 -6.79 4.85 5.15
CA ASN A 53 -6.41 5.38 6.46
C ASN A 53 -4.90 5.66 6.48
N LEU A 54 -4.36 6.33 7.51
CA LEU A 54 -2.94 6.66 7.65
C LEU A 54 -2.03 5.43 7.47
N PHE A 55 -2.45 4.28 8.01
CA PHE A 55 -1.72 3.00 7.91
C PHE A 55 -1.91 2.30 6.56
N ALA A 56 -2.99 2.60 5.85
CA ALA A 56 -3.33 2.01 4.55
C ALA A 56 -2.97 2.95 3.37
N LYS A 57 -2.25 4.04 3.65
CA LYS A 57 -1.79 4.98 2.64
C LYS A 57 -0.57 4.40 1.91
N THR A 58 -0.61 4.36 0.59
CA THR A 58 0.57 3.95 -0.20
C THR A 58 1.43 5.16 -0.57
N PRO A 59 2.72 4.95 -0.89
CA PRO A 59 3.49 5.95 -1.62
C PRO A 59 2.76 6.38 -2.89
N LYS A 60 2.95 7.64 -3.30
CA LYS A 60 2.44 8.13 -4.59
C LYS A 60 3.22 7.45 -5.70
N LYS A 61 2.51 6.83 -6.64
CA LYS A 61 3.11 6.24 -7.83
C LYS A 61 2.81 7.12 -9.03
N ILE A 62 3.84 7.69 -9.63
CA ILE A 62 3.73 8.45 -10.88
C ILE A 62 3.64 7.44 -12.03
N ILE A 63 2.67 7.62 -12.90
CA ILE A 63 2.40 6.82 -14.08
C ILE A 63 2.27 7.75 -15.27
N ASN A 64 2.74 7.34 -16.45
CA ASN A 64 2.55 8.10 -17.69
C ASN A 64 1.49 7.39 -18.54
N VAL A 65 0.36 8.05 -18.79
CA VAL A 65 -0.77 7.48 -19.53
C VAL A 65 -0.62 7.84 -21.01
N GLU A 66 0.03 6.95 -21.77
CA GLU A 66 0.47 7.24 -23.15
C GLU A 66 -0.55 6.90 -24.25
N SER A 67 -1.50 5.99 -24.05
CA SER A 67 -2.75 5.84 -24.84
C SER A 67 -3.47 4.52 -24.63
N ASP A 68 -2.74 3.48 -24.24
CA ASP A 68 -3.32 2.15 -24.05
C ASP A 68 -3.82 1.95 -22.61
N ASN A 69 -4.71 0.97 -22.44
CA ASN A 69 -5.28 0.63 -21.15
C ASN A 69 -4.22 0.00 -20.24
N GLN A 70 -3.87 0.69 -19.15
CA GLN A 70 -2.86 0.22 -18.21
C GLN A 70 -3.50 -0.63 -17.11
N LYS A 71 -2.87 -1.77 -16.79
CA LYS A 71 -3.34 -2.68 -15.75
C LYS A 71 -2.48 -2.56 -14.52
N TYR A 72 -3.09 -2.35 -13.37
CA TYR A 72 -2.42 -2.32 -12.09
C TYR A 72 -3.01 -3.36 -11.15
N LYS A 73 -2.16 -3.94 -10.31
CA LYS A 73 -2.56 -4.84 -9.25
C LYS A 73 -2.21 -4.25 -7.91
N ILE A 74 -3.18 -4.25 -7.01
CA ILE A 74 -2.95 -3.94 -5.60
C ILE A 74 -2.61 -5.22 -4.87
N THR A 75 -1.46 -5.24 -4.19
CA THR A 75 -1.01 -6.36 -3.37
C THR A 75 -0.90 -5.94 -1.91
N LEU A 76 -1.38 -6.78 -0.99
CA LEU A 76 -1.30 -6.58 0.45
C LEU A 76 -0.11 -7.35 1.02
N HIS A 77 0.86 -6.67 1.63
CA HIS A 77 2.03 -7.30 2.26
C HIS A 77 1.79 -7.65 3.74
N TYR A 78 0.61 -8.21 4.06
CA TYR A 78 0.20 -8.46 5.45
C TYR A 78 1.16 -9.38 6.23
N LYS A 79 1.77 -10.36 5.56
CA LYS A 79 2.74 -11.28 6.19
C LYS A 79 3.99 -10.53 6.63
N ALA A 80 4.55 -9.70 5.76
CA ALA A 80 5.73 -8.90 6.07
C ALA A 80 5.42 -7.90 7.20
N TRP A 81 4.27 -7.21 7.11
CA TRP A 81 3.79 -6.32 8.17
C TRP A 81 3.59 -7.03 9.50
N GLY A 82 2.99 -8.22 9.49
CA GLY A 82 2.76 -9.04 10.68
C GLY A 82 4.07 -9.50 11.34
N ILE A 83 5.04 -9.97 10.56
CA ILE A 83 6.36 -10.39 11.06
C ILE A 83 7.08 -9.21 11.70
N VAL A 84 7.15 -8.06 11.03
CA VAL A 84 7.85 -6.89 11.58
C VAL A 84 7.15 -6.38 12.84
N THR A 85 5.82 -6.37 12.86
CA THR A 85 5.05 -6.00 14.07
C THR A 85 5.36 -6.94 15.24
N PHE A 86 5.38 -8.24 14.99
CA PHE A 86 5.68 -9.26 16.00
C PHE A 86 7.10 -9.12 16.56
N LEU A 87 8.10 -8.90 15.71
CA LEU A 87 9.49 -8.67 16.12
C LEU A 87 9.62 -7.41 16.99
N ASN A 88 8.89 -6.32 16.67
CA ASN A 88 8.88 -5.12 17.49
C ASN A 88 8.29 -5.38 18.89
N ILE A 89 7.23 -6.20 19.00
CA ILE A 89 6.66 -6.58 20.31
C ILE A 89 7.68 -7.35 21.16
N ILE A 90 8.36 -8.35 20.57
CA ILE A 90 9.42 -9.11 21.26
C ILE A 90 10.53 -8.18 21.73
N MET A 91 10.94 -7.23 20.89
CA MET A 91 11.97 -6.27 21.24
C MET A 91 11.56 -5.42 22.45
N ILE A 92 10.36 -4.84 22.45
CA ILE A 92 9.81 -4.06 23.58
C ILE A 92 9.80 -4.88 24.88
N LEU A 93 9.31 -6.12 24.82
CA LEU A 93 9.28 -7.02 25.98
C LEU A 93 10.69 -7.33 26.50
N SER A 94 11.65 -7.55 25.59
CA SER A 94 13.04 -7.85 25.94
C SER A 94 13.70 -6.66 26.66
N ILE A 95 13.43 -5.43 26.22
CA ILE A 95 13.93 -4.21 26.88
C ILE A 95 13.38 -4.11 28.31
N PHE A 96 12.08 -4.39 28.49
CA PHE A 96 11.44 -4.32 29.80
C PHE A 96 11.96 -5.37 30.77
N VAL A 97 12.21 -6.60 30.30
CA VAL A 97 12.66 -7.73 31.12
C VAL A 97 14.15 -7.63 31.47
N PHE A 98 15.00 -7.28 30.51
CA PHE A 98 16.45 -7.35 30.71
C PHE A 98 17.12 -6.02 31.07
N ALA A 99 16.39 -4.89 31.04
CA ALA A 99 16.93 -3.54 31.24
C ALA A 99 18.22 -3.27 30.42
N ALA A 100 18.40 -4.00 29.30
CA ALA A 100 19.69 -4.19 28.65
C ALA A 100 20.14 -2.98 27.79
N ILE A 101 19.25 -2.00 27.60
CA ILE A 101 19.47 -0.81 26.78
C ILE A 101 18.83 0.38 27.53
N PRO A 102 19.44 1.58 27.54
CA PRO A 102 18.76 2.78 28.02
C PRO A 102 17.40 2.90 27.34
N PHE A 103 16.33 3.03 28.12
CA PHE A 103 14.95 3.05 27.63
C PHE A 103 14.75 3.99 26.42
N PHE A 104 15.50 5.10 26.41
CA PHE A 104 15.53 6.07 25.31
C PHE A 104 16.01 5.48 23.97
N THR A 105 17.14 4.77 23.93
CA THR A 105 17.70 4.20 22.68
C THR A 105 16.77 3.13 22.11
N ALA A 106 16.24 2.28 22.98
CA ALA A 106 15.23 1.29 22.67
C ALA A 106 13.97 1.90 22.04
N PHE A 107 13.45 2.95 22.66
CA PHE A 107 12.28 3.68 22.17
C PHE A 107 12.50 4.30 20.78
N MET A 108 13.69 4.88 20.53
CA MET A 108 14.03 5.46 19.22
C MET A 108 14.08 4.42 18.10
N ILE A 109 14.57 3.20 18.39
CA ILE A 109 14.59 2.11 17.40
C ILE A 109 13.17 1.65 17.06
N VAL A 110 12.31 1.50 18.07
CA VAL A 110 10.90 1.12 17.87
C VAL A 110 10.16 2.16 17.02
N ILE A 111 10.33 3.45 17.34
CA ILE A 111 9.74 4.53 16.55
C ILE A 111 10.25 4.50 15.11
N THR A 112 11.56 4.36 14.91
CA THR A 112 12.16 4.34 13.58
C THR A 112 11.62 3.18 12.74
N ASN A 113 11.53 1.98 13.31
CA ASN A 113 10.94 0.82 12.64
C ASN A 113 9.46 1.05 12.29
N PHE A 114 8.70 1.64 13.21
CA PHE A 114 7.29 1.94 12.97
C PHE A 114 7.10 3.00 11.86
N LEU A 115 7.97 4.01 11.82
CA LEU A 115 7.98 5.02 10.75
C LEU A 115 8.33 4.41 9.39
N ILE A 116 9.32 3.50 9.32
CA ILE A 116 9.68 2.79 8.09
C ILE A 116 8.49 1.97 7.58
N LEU A 117 7.77 1.28 8.47
CA LEU A 117 6.56 0.54 8.12
C LEU A 117 5.47 1.44 7.54
N ILE A 118 5.22 2.60 8.17
CA ILE A 118 4.25 3.58 7.66
C ILE A 118 4.66 4.09 6.26
N PHE A 119 5.95 4.39 6.06
CA PHE A 119 6.46 4.88 4.77
C PHE A 119 6.37 3.84 3.66
N MET A 120 6.66 2.57 3.97
CA MET A 120 6.57 1.48 3.00
C MET A 120 5.11 1.19 2.63
N GLY A 121 4.18 1.41 3.56
CA GLY A 121 2.75 1.15 3.40
C GLY A 121 2.42 -0.35 3.47
N ILE A 122 1.18 -0.69 3.78
CA ILE A 122 0.70 -2.09 3.80
C ILE A 122 0.42 -2.60 2.37
N PHE A 123 0.14 -1.68 1.45
CA PHE A 123 -0.27 -1.96 0.08
C PHE A 123 0.81 -1.56 -0.92
N GLU A 124 0.94 -2.34 -1.99
CA GLU A 124 1.80 -2.03 -3.13
C GLU A 124 0.95 -1.94 -4.40
N ILE A 125 1.13 -0.87 -5.18
CA ILE A 125 0.54 -0.72 -6.52
C ILE A 125 1.57 -1.15 -7.55
N ARG A 126 1.39 -2.34 -8.14
CA ARG A 126 2.28 -2.86 -9.17
C ARG A 126 1.62 -2.75 -10.53
N GLU A 127 2.39 -2.34 -11.54
CA GLU A 127 1.93 -2.39 -12.92
C GLU A 127 2.02 -3.84 -13.42
N ILE A 128 0.94 -4.35 -14.00
CA ILE A 128 0.97 -5.59 -14.77
C ILE A 128 1.19 -5.17 -16.21
N LYS A 129 2.46 -5.19 -16.64
CA LYS A 129 2.76 -5.17 -18.06
C LYS A 129 2.04 -6.35 -18.70
N ARG A 130 1.35 -6.10 -19.80
CA ARG A 130 0.78 -7.16 -20.63
C ARG A 130 1.92 -8.16 -20.86
N LYS A 131 1.72 -9.43 -20.49
CA LYS A 131 2.51 -10.46 -21.15
C LYS A 131 2.06 -10.35 -22.60
N ASP A 132 2.89 -9.75 -23.41
CA ASP A 132 2.83 -9.95 -24.84
C ASP A 132 2.99 -11.47 -24.98
N ASN A 133 1.87 -12.14 -25.22
CA ASN A 133 1.87 -13.56 -25.51
C ASN A 133 2.62 -13.70 -26.83
N GLU A 134 3.89 -14.09 -26.76
CA GLU A 134 4.47 -15.00 -27.76
C GLU A 134 3.74 -16.34 -27.69
#